data_AF-A0A3D4WB96-F1
#
_entry.id   AF-A0A3D4WB96-F1
#
_cell.length_a   1.000
_cell.length_b   1.000
_cell.length_c   1.000
_cell.angle_alpha   90.00
_cell.angle_beta   90.00
_cell.angle_gamma   90.00
#
_symmetry.space_group_name_H-M   'P 1'
#
loop_
_entity.id
_entity.type
_entity.pdbx_description
1 polymer ?
#
loop_
_entity_poly.entity_id
_entity_poly.type
_entity_poly.pdbx_seq_one_letter_code
_entity_poly.pdbx_strand_id
1 'polypeptide(L)'
;AGAAVTALSALLFANPLISMVVGIASVSTIALMDKSEDGENREWILSSWGFTKQIVPLLAIGVVIAGFLLGSTHDDVAIAGVIPNSWIAWLVGGNSLASNFFASIIGAFMYFATLTEVPILQGLIASGMGKGPALALLLAGPSLSLPNMLVIRGVMGTQKTIVYVLLVVVLSTIAGLIFGSL
;
A
#
# COMPACT_ATOMS: atom_id res chain seq x y z
N ALA A 1 -13.71 -30.66 4.95
CA ALA A 1 -15.01 -30.11 4.46
C ALA A 1 -14.81 -28.84 3.63
N GLY A 2 -14.22 -27.77 4.18
CA GLY A 2 -14.05 -26.48 3.46
C GLY A 2 -13.33 -26.58 2.12
N ALA A 3 -12.16 -27.24 2.08
CA ALA A 3 -11.41 -27.43 0.84
C ALA A 3 -12.20 -28.16 -0.27
N ALA A 4 -13.07 -29.12 0.09
CA ALA A 4 -13.90 -29.84 -0.86
C ALA A 4 -15.01 -28.96 -1.42
N VAL A 5 -15.62 -28.10 -0.58
CA VAL A 5 -16.64 -27.13 -1.01
C VAL A 5 -16.03 -26.08 -1.95
N THR A 6 -14.84 -25.59 -1.63
CA THR A 6 -14.09 -24.65 -2.49
C THR A 6 -13.70 -25.29 -3.83
N ALA A 7 -13.15 -26.50 -3.82
CA ALA A 7 -12.77 -27.22 -5.04
C ALA A 7 -13.99 -27.53 -5.92
N LEU A 8 -15.10 -27.94 -5.32
CA LEU A 8 -16.35 -28.17 -6.04
C LEU A 8 -16.90 -26.89 -6.66
N SER A 9 -16.81 -25.76 -5.95
CA SER A 9 -17.22 -24.46 -6.49
C SER A 9 -16.35 -23.99 -7.65
N ALA A 10 -15.04 -24.26 -7.61
CA ALA A 10 -14.13 -23.93 -8.70
C ALA A 10 -14.36 -24.77 -9.96
N LEU A 11 -14.84 -26.01 -9.79
CA LEU A 11 -15.20 -26.90 -10.91
C LEU A 11 -16.57 -26.57 -11.50
N LEU A 12 -17.53 -26.13 -10.68
CA LEU A 12 -18.88 -25.79 -11.12
C LEU A 12 -18.99 -24.38 -11.71
N PHE A 13 -18.19 -23.43 -11.20
CA PHE A 13 -18.21 -22.03 -11.64
C PHE A 13 -16.89 -21.66 -12.29
N ALA A 14 -16.91 -21.37 -13.59
CA ALA A 14 -15.73 -20.91 -14.34
C ALA A 14 -15.22 -19.51 -13.91
N ASN A 15 -15.94 -18.81 -13.02
CA ASN A 15 -15.53 -17.50 -12.51
C ASN A 15 -14.68 -17.65 -11.22
N PRO A 16 -13.40 -17.24 -11.24
CA PRO A 16 -12.49 -17.35 -10.10
C PRO A 16 -12.94 -16.59 -8.85
N LEU A 17 -13.77 -15.55 -8.99
CA LEU A 17 -14.25 -14.77 -7.85
C LEU A 17 -15.23 -15.57 -6.99
N ILE A 18 -16.05 -16.42 -7.62
CA ILE A 18 -17.06 -17.21 -6.92
C ILE A 18 -16.38 -18.26 -6.04
N SER A 19 -15.36 -18.95 -6.57
CA SER A 19 -14.62 -19.94 -5.80
C SER A 19 -13.82 -19.33 -4.65
N MET A 20 -13.27 -18.13 -4.84
CA MET A 20 -12.61 -17.37 -3.77
C MET A 20 -13.58 -17.02 -2.63
N VAL A 21 -14.76 -16.47 -2.96
CA VAL A 21 -15.78 -16.11 -1.95
C VAL A 21 -16.28 -17.35 -1.20
N VAL A 22 -16.55 -18.44 -1.91
CA VAL A 22 -16.95 -19.72 -1.31
C VAL A 22 -15.85 -20.26 -0.41
N GLY A 23 -14.58 -20.15 -0.82
CA GLY A 23 -13.43 -20.52 -0.01
C GLY A 23 -13.36 -19.74 1.31
N ILE A 24 -13.42 -18.41 1.23
CA ILE A 24 -13.41 -17.53 2.40
C ILE A 24 -14.59 -17.84 3.32
N ALA A 25 -15.80 -17.97 2.77
CA ALA A 25 -17.01 -18.25 3.54
C ALA A 25 -16.93 -19.63 4.23
N SER A 26 -16.42 -20.65 3.53
CA SER A 26 -16.27 -22.00 4.08
C SER A 26 -15.28 -22.04 5.25
N VAL A 27 -14.12 -21.42 5.10
CA VAL A 27 -13.09 -21.34 6.15
C VAL A 27 -13.60 -20.53 7.33
N SER A 28 -14.23 -19.38 7.07
CA SER A 28 -14.79 -18.52 8.13
C SER A 28 -15.87 -19.24 8.93
N THR A 29 -16.76 -19.98 8.25
CA THR A 29 -17.84 -20.74 8.91
C THR A 29 -17.28 -21.89 9.74
N ILE A 30 -16.31 -22.63 9.22
CA ILE A 30 -15.65 -23.72 9.95
C ILE A 30 -14.92 -23.19 11.18
N ALA A 31 -14.17 -22.10 11.05
CA ALA A 31 -13.43 -21.49 12.14
C ALA A 31 -14.35 -20.87 13.22
N LEU A 32 -15.49 -20.31 12.83
CA LEU A 32 -16.48 -19.77 13.79
C LEU A 32 -17.28 -20.85 14.51
N MET A 33 -17.51 -21.99 13.86
CA MET A 33 -18.22 -23.13 14.43
C MET A 33 -17.29 -24.07 15.22
N ASP A 34 -16.00 -23.77 15.30
CA ASP A 34 -15.06 -24.57 16.08
C ASP A 34 -15.47 -24.55 17.56
N LYS A 35 -15.63 -25.76 18.11
CA LYS A 35 -16.01 -26.02 19.51
C LYS A 35 -14.82 -26.60 20.30
N SER A 36 -13.61 -26.54 19.75
CA SER A 36 -12.39 -26.89 20.49
C SER A 36 -12.31 -26.13 21.81
N GLU A 37 -11.81 -26.79 22.87
CA GLU A 37 -11.65 -26.19 24.20
C GLU A 37 -10.77 -24.93 24.16
N ASP A 38 -9.79 -24.91 23.25
CA ASP A 38 -8.83 -23.81 23.08
C ASP A 38 -9.43 -22.59 22.36
N GLY A 39 -10.47 -22.76 21.53
CA GLY A 39 -11.20 -21.66 20.88
C GLY A 39 -10.39 -20.74 19.95
N GLU A 40 -9.12 -21.05 19.69
CA GLU A 40 -8.14 -20.20 19.00
C GLU A 40 -8.63 -19.75 17.61
N ASN A 41 -9.20 -20.68 16.83
CA ASN A 41 -9.70 -20.42 15.48
C ASN A 41 -10.81 -19.35 15.46
N ARG A 42 -11.71 -19.40 16.45
CA ARG A 42 -12.81 -18.44 16.57
C ARG A 42 -12.28 -17.08 17.02
N GLU A 43 -11.35 -17.05 17.97
CA GLU A 43 -10.73 -15.81 18.45
C GLU A 43 -9.92 -15.11 17.34
N TRP A 44 -9.21 -15.88 16.52
CA TRP A 44 -8.49 -15.37 15.35
C TRP A 44 -9.42 -14.69 14.34
N ILE A 45 -10.57 -15.31 14.01
CA ILE A 45 -11.58 -14.71 13.12
C ILE A 45 -12.16 -13.43 13.72
N LEU A 46 -12.52 -13.45 15.01
CA LEU A 46 -13.11 -12.30 15.67
C LEU A 46 -12.14 -11.12 15.74
N SER A 47 -10.87 -11.39 16.02
CA SER A 47 -9.80 -10.38 16.02
C SER A 47 -9.59 -9.78 14.63
N SER A 48 -9.52 -10.64 13.60
CA SER A 48 -9.38 -10.23 12.20
C SER A 48 -10.57 -9.36 11.74
N TRP A 49 -11.79 -9.73 12.16
CA TRP A 49 -12.99 -8.93 11.90
C TRP A 49 -12.97 -7.59 12.63
N GLY A 50 -12.46 -7.57 13.87
CA GLY A 50 -12.22 -6.37 14.65
C GLY A 50 -11.31 -5.37 13.91
N PHE A 51 -10.17 -5.84 13.40
CA PHE A 51 -9.26 -4.99 12.61
C PHE A 51 -9.88 -4.53 11.31
N THR A 52 -10.59 -5.40 10.61
CA THR A 52 -11.30 -5.04 9.37
C THR A 52 -12.25 -3.86 9.59
N LYS A 53 -13.05 -3.88 10.67
CA LYS A 53 -13.96 -2.77 11.00
C LYS A 53 -13.26 -1.45 11.32
N GLN A 54 -12.01 -1.49 11.77
CA GLN A 54 -11.23 -0.28 12.07
C GLN A 54 -10.51 0.24 10.82
N ILE A 55 -9.89 -0.65 10.05
CA ILE A 55 -9.06 -0.30 8.88
C ILE A 55 -9.93 0.11 7.69
N VAL A 56 -11.01 -0.62 7.39
CA VAL A 56 -11.81 -0.40 6.18
C VAL A 56 -12.42 1.00 6.12
N PRO A 57 -13.08 1.54 7.18
CA PRO A 57 -13.61 2.90 7.12
C PRO A 57 -12.51 3.95 6.96
N LEU A 58 -11.39 3.79 7.67
CA LEU A 58 -10.27 4.72 7.58
C LEU A 58 -9.65 4.71 6.18
N LEU A 59 -9.47 3.53 5.60
CA LEU A 59 -8.96 3.35 4.24
C LEU A 59 -9.94 3.92 3.21
N ALA A 60 -11.25 3.67 3.35
CA ALA A 60 -12.26 4.21 2.45
C ALA A 60 -12.25 5.74 2.43
N ILE A 61 -12.18 6.37 3.62
CA ILE A 61 -12.04 7.82 3.76
C ILE A 61 -10.75 8.30 3.09
N GLY A 62 -9.62 7.64 3.36
CA GLY A 62 -8.33 7.97 2.77
C GLY A 62 -8.33 7.89 1.24
N VAL A 63 -8.92 6.84 0.66
CA VAL A 63 -9.05 6.64 -0.79
C VAL A 63 -9.93 7.72 -1.41
N VAL A 64 -11.07 8.06 -0.80
CA VAL A 64 -11.95 9.13 -1.29
C VAL A 64 -11.25 10.49 -1.26
N ILE A 65 -10.56 10.81 -0.16
CA ILE A 65 -9.80 12.06 -0.03
C ILE A 65 -8.67 12.09 -1.08
N ALA A 66 -7.91 11.01 -1.22
CA ALA A 66 -6.83 10.94 -2.19
C ALA A 66 -7.36 11.10 -3.63
N GLY A 67 -8.47 10.45 -3.98
CA GLY A 67 -9.12 10.60 -5.27
C GLY A 67 -9.65 12.02 -5.52
N PHE A 68 -10.20 12.69 -4.50
CA PHE A 68 -10.61 14.09 -4.61
C PHE A 68 -9.43 15.06 -4.79
N LEU A 69 -8.31 14.78 -4.10
CA LEU A 69 -7.11 15.62 -4.17
C LEU A 69 -6.33 15.41 -5.48
N LEU A 70 -6.04 14.17 -5.84
CA LEU A 70 -5.23 13.81 -7.01
C LEU A 70 -6.04 13.70 -8.30
N GLY A 71 -7.36 13.56 -8.20
CA GLY A 71 -8.21 13.24 -9.33
C GLY A 71 -8.11 11.77 -9.71
N SER A 72 -8.71 11.42 -10.84
CA SER A 72 -8.60 10.08 -11.42
C SER A 72 -8.36 10.17 -12.91
N THR A 73 -7.39 9.40 -13.39
CA THR A 73 -7.05 9.26 -14.80
C THR A 73 -7.18 7.78 -15.17
N HIS A 74 -8.41 7.29 -15.24
CA HIS A 74 -8.70 5.93 -15.72
C HIS A 74 -9.53 6.06 -17.00
N ASP A 75 -9.24 5.21 -17.99
CA ASP A 75 -10.03 5.08 -19.22
C ASP A 75 -10.18 6.37 -20.05
N ASP A 76 -9.07 7.07 -20.32
CA ASP A 76 -8.98 8.28 -21.16
C ASP A 76 -9.77 9.51 -20.67
N VAL A 77 -10.43 9.42 -19.51
CA VAL A 77 -11.12 10.53 -18.86
C VAL A 77 -10.30 11.02 -17.67
N ALA A 78 -9.71 12.21 -17.82
CA ALA A 78 -9.02 12.89 -16.73
C ALA A 78 -10.01 13.70 -15.88
N ILE A 79 -10.36 13.17 -14.71
CA ILE A 79 -11.07 13.94 -13.69
C ILE A 79 -10.02 14.72 -12.91
N ALA A 80 -10.00 16.03 -13.08
CA ALA A 80 -9.08 16.90 -12.36
C ALA A 80 -9.39 16.88 -10.86
N GLY A 81 -8.38 16.59 -10.05
CA GLY A 81 -8.42 16.77 -8.60
C GLY A 81 -8.21 18.22 -8.19
N VAL A 82 -8.23 18.47 -6.88
CA VAL A 82 -7.91 19.79 -6.30
C VAL A 82 -6.43 20.14 -6.48
N ILE A 83 -5.53 19.15 -6.46
CA ILE A 83 -4.09 19.35 -6.65
C ILE A 83 -3.80 19.44 -8.16
N PRO A 84 -3.25 20.56 -8.65
CA PRO A 84 -2.89 20.69 -10.05
C PRO A 84 -1.75 19.72 -10.42
N ASN A 85 -1.89 19.05 -11.56
CA ASN A 85 -0.84 18.18 -12.11
C ASN A 85 0.50 18.92 -12.30
N SER A 86 0.48 20.23 -12.51
CA SER A 86 1.69 21.06 -12.58
C SER A 86 2.54 20.99 -11.32
N TRP A 87 1.93 20.85 -10.13
CA TRP A 87 2.67 20.75 -8.86
C TRP A 87 3.38 19.42 -8.73
N ILE A 88 2.71 18.34 -9.17
CA ILE A 88 3.30 16.99 -9.19
C ILE A 88 4.43 16.96 -10.22
N ALA A 89 4.20 17.43 -11.44
CA ALA A 89 5.23 17.49 -12.47
C ALA A 89 6.43 18.36 -12.05
N TRP A 90 6.20 19.49 -11.37
CA TRP A 90 7.26 20.37 -10.90
C TRP A 90 8.12 19.74 -9.78
N LEU A 91 7.50 19.06 -8.81
CA LEU A 91 8.22 18.42 -7.70
C LEU A 91 8.92 17.13 -8.14
N VAL A 92 8.19 16.27 -8.87
CA VAL A 92 8.56 14.86 -9.08
C VAL A 92 8.46 14.39 -10.54
N GLY A 93 8.30 15.27 -11.53
CA GLY A 93 8.04 14.85 -12.92
C GLY A 93 9.26 14.51 -13.78
N GLY A 94 10.45 14.97 -13.41
CA GLY A 94 11.69 14.63 -14.09
C GLY A 94 12.45 13.48 -13.44
N ASN A 95 13.70 13.28 -13.85
CA ASN A 95 14.66 12.42 -13.16
C ASN A 95 15.83 13.24 -12.58
N SER A 96 15.50 14.29 -11.80
CA SER A 96 16.52 15.11 -11.13
C SER A 96 16.86 14.57 -9.75
N LEU A 97 18.03 14.93 -9.20
CA LEU A 97 18.40 14.58 -7.83
C LEU A 97 17.36 15.10 -6.83
N ALA A 98 16.89 16.33 -7.02
CA ALA A 98 15.87 16.94 -6.18
C ALA A 98 14.53 16.18 -6.22
N SER A 99 14.10 15.76 -7.41
CA SER A 99 12.84 15.01 -7.58
C SER A 99 12.90 13.63 -6.91
N ASN A 100 14.00 12.90 -7.09
CA ASN A 100 14.20 11.60 -6.45
C ASN A 100 14.37 11.70 -4.94
N PHE A 101 15.07 12.74 -4.47
CA PHE A 101 15.25 13.01 -3.05
C PHE A 101 13.93 13.38 -2.38
N PHE A 102 13.16 14.27 -3.00
CA PHE A 102 11.83 14.65 -2.51
C PHE A 102 10.90 13.44 -2.45
N ALA A 103 10.86 12.63 -3.51
CA ALA A 103 10.05 11.42 -3.53
C ALA A 103 10.48 10.39 -2.46
N SER A 104 11.78 10.24 -2.22
CA SER A 104 12.31 9.37 -1.14
C SER A 104 11.89 9.87 0.24
N ILE A 105 11.94 11.19 0.49
CA ILE A 105 11.52 11.78 1.77
C ILE A 105 10.01 11.60 1.96
N ILE A 106 9.20 11.93 0.95
CA ILE A 106 7.76 11.75 1.03
C ILE A 106 7.42 10.27 1.26
N GLY A 107 8.00 9.36 0.48
CA GLY A 107 7.87 7.91 0.68
C GLY A 107 8.24 7.49 2.10
N ALA A 108 9.37 8.00 2.63
CA ALA A 108 9.83 7.66 3.96
C ALA A 108 8.82 8.00 5.08
N PHE A 109 8.07 9.08 4.94
CA PHE A 109 7.05 9.48 5.91
C PHE A 109 5.68 8.83 5.64
N MET A 110 5.40 8.46 4.40
CA MET A 110 4.16 7.81 4.01
C MET A 110 4.10 6.38 4.52
N TYR A 111 2.88 5.94 4.88
CA TYR A 111 2.57 4.56 5.18
C TYR A 111 1.47 4.10 4.24
N PHE A 112 1.80 3.20 3.31
CA PHE A 112 0.83 2.58 2.43
C PHE A 112 0.66 1.11 2.78
N ALA A 113 -0.56 0.61 2.64
CA ALA A 113 -0.73 -0.81 2.45
C ALA A 113 -0.11 -1.17 1.09
N THR A 114 0.68 -2.25 1.03
CA THR A 114 1.32 -2.72 -0.21
C THR A 114 0.34 -2.87 -1.37
N LEU A 115 -0.91 -3.27 -1.09
CA LEU A 115 -1.99 -3.38 -2.07
C LEU A 115 -2.43 -2.04 -2.67
N THR A 116 -2.30 -0.94 -1.91
CA THR A 116 -2.72 0.41 -2.32
C THR A 116 -1.60 1.24 -2.94
N GLU A 117 -0.35 0.81 -2.79
CA GLU A 117 0.82 1.55 -3.26
C GLU A 117 0.86 1.61 -4.80
N VAL A 118 0.53 0.51 -5.48
CA VAL A 118 0.54 0.43 -6.94
C VAL A 118 -0.48 1.38 -7.59
N PRO A 119 -1.78 1.38 -7.22
CA PRO A 119 -2.74 2.34 -7.79
C PRO A 119 -2.39 3.81 -7.51
N ILE A 120 -1.86 4.12 -6.32
CA ILE A 120 -1.47 5.49 -5.97
C ILE A 120 -0.33 5.97 -6.87
N LEU A 121 0.68 5.13 -7.09
CA LEU A 121 1.77 5.46 -8.01
C LEU A 121 1.32 5.59 -9.46
N GLN A 122 0.42 4.74 -9.92
CA GLN A 122 -0.17 4.88 -11.24
C GLN A 122 -0.88 6.24 -11.39
N GLY A 123 -1.62 6.67 -10.37
CA GLY A 123 -2.24 8.00 -10.34
C GLY A 123 -1.22 9.14 -10.36
N LEU A 124 -0.14 9.05 -9.57
CA LEU A 124 0.92 10.06 -9.54
C LEU A 124 1.69 10.13 -10.88
N ILE A 125 1.97 8.99 -11.51
CA ILE A 125 2.62 8.92 -12.83
C ILE A 125 1.71 9.54 -13.88
N ALA A 126 0.42 9.21 -13.87
CA ALA A 126 -0.54 9.81 -14.78
C ALA A 126 -0.72 11.32 -14.55
N SER A 127 -0.47 11.80 -13.32
CA SER A 127 -0.42 13.21 -12.96
C SER A 127 0.93 13.89 -13.28
N GLY A 128 1.86 13.17 -13.90
CA GLY A 128 3.13 13.70 -14.40
C GLY A 128 4.37 13.36 -13.56
N MET A 129 4.32 12.42 -12.62
CA MET A 129 5.50 11.93 -11.89
C MET A 129 6.42 11.10 -12.81
N GLY A 130 7.74 11.33 -12.68
CA GLY A 130 8.77 10.59 -13.41
C GLY A 130 9.01 9.19 -12.85
N LYS A 131 9.52 8.29 -13.70
CA LYS A 131 9.79 6.88 -13.34
C LYS A 131 10.84 6.72 -12.23
N GLY A 132 11.86 7.59 -12.21
CA GLY A 132 12.89 7.60 -11.17
C GLY A 132 12.30 7.94 -9.79
N PRO A 133 11.66 9.11 -9.64
CA PRO A 133 10.96 9.49 -8.40
C PRO A 133 9.92 8.46 -7.96
N ALA A 134 9.21 7.83 -8.90
CA ALA A 134 8.27 6.74 -8.59
C ALA A 134 8.97 5.54 -7.91
N LEU A 135 10.12 5.09 -8.43
CA LEU A 135 10.90 4.02 -7.80
C LEU A 135 11.48 4.47 -6.45
N ALA A 136 11.99 5.70 -6.36
CA ALA A 136 12.52 6.25 -5.12
C ALA A 136 11.48 6.22 -3.98
N LEU A 137 10.22 6.58 -4.30
CA LEU A 137 9.09 6.49 -3.39
C LEU A 137 8.80 5.04 -2.96
N LEU A 138 8.73 4.10 -3.92
CA LEU A 138 8.50 2.66 -3.67
C LEU A 138 9.54 2.02 -2.75
N LEU A 139 10.80 2.45 -2.85
CA LEU A 139 11.87 1.89 -2.04
C LEU A 139 11.87 2.49 -0.63
N ALA A 140 11.55 3.78 -0.48
CA ALA A 140 11.54 4.46 0.81
C ALA A 140 10.30 4.12 1.66
N GLY A 141 9.13 3.98 1.02
CA GLY A 141 7.83 3.71 1.65
C GLY A 141 7.83 2.56 2.66
N PRO A 142 7.99 1.30 2.22
CA PRO A 142 7.95 0.13 3.10
C PRO A 142 9.13 0.07 4.08
N SER A 143 10.24 0.74 3.75
CA SER A 143 11.47 0.69 4.55
C SER A 143 11.41 1.57 5.80
N LEU A 144 10.79 2.76 5.72
CA LEU A 144 10.81 3.73 6.82
C LEU A 144 9.45 3.84 7.48
N SER A 145 8.48 4.54 6.90
CA SER A 145 7.19 4.95 7.49
C SER A 145 7.27 5.58 8.90
N LEU A 146 6.39 6.53 9.22
CA LEU A 146 6.37 7.14 10.55
C LEU A 146 6.26 6.12 11.71
N PRO A 147 5.33 5.14 11.67
CA PRO A 147 5.21 4.17 12.75
C PRO A 147 6.46 3.31 12.94
N ASN A 148 7.06 2.81 11.86
CA ASN A 148 8.23 1.93 11.96
C ASN A 148 9.49 2.72 12.38
N MET A 149 9.65 3.99 11.97
CA MET A 149 10.69 4.87 12.53
C MET A 149 10.57 5.04 14.06
N LEU A 150 9.36 5.17 14.59
CA LEU A 150 9.13 5.27 16.04
C LEU A 150 9.48 3.98 16.77
N VAL A 151 9.12 2.82 16.21
CA VAL A 151 9.46 1.51 16.77
C VAL A 151 10.98 1.29 16.76
N ILE A 152 11.63 1.56 15.63
CA ILE A 152 13.09 1.43 15.47
C ILE A 152 13.82 2.33 16.47
N ARG A 153 13.34 3.56 16.67
CA ARG A 153 13.89 4.47 17.69
C ARG A 153 13.81 3.88 19.08
N GLY A 154 12.70 3.23 19.43
CA GLY A 154 12.54 2.55 20.71
C GLY A 154 13.53 1.41 20.94
N VAL A 155 13.91 0.69 19.87
CA VAL A 155 14.79 -0.50 19.95
C VAL A 155 16.27 -0.14 19.81
N MET A 156 16.63 0.68 18.83
CA MET A 156 18.02 0.97 18.46
C MET A 156 18.56 2.28 19.05
N GLY A 157 17.67 3.13 19.56
CA GLY A 157 17.99 4.48 20.00
C GLY A 157 18.04 5.50 18.86
N THR A 158 17.99 6.79 19.23
CA THR A 158 17.82 7.90 18.28
C THR A 158 18.95 8.00 17.25
N GLN A 159 20.21 7.87 17.66
CA GLN A 159 21.36 8.04 16.77
C GLN A 159 21.36 7.02 15.62
N LYS A 160 21.17 5.73 15.94
CA LYS A 160 21.15 4.65 14.93
C LYS A 160 19.94 4.78 14.00
N THR A 161 18.81 5.23 14.53
CA THR A 161 17.60 5.46 13.74
C THR A 161 17.81 6.56 12.70
N ILE A 162 18.43 7.67 13.10
CA ILE A 162 18.74 8.77 12.16
C ILE A 162 19.65 8.26 11.04
N VAL A 163 20.70 7.50 11.37
CA VAL A 163 21.59 6.91 10.35
C VAL A 163 20.83 5.98 9.42
N TYR A 164 19.96 5.12 9.95
CA TYR A 164 19.14 4.23 9.14
C TYR A 164 18.21 4.99 8.18
N VAL A 165 17.51 6.01 8.68
CA VAL A 165 16.64 6.88 7.86
C VAL A 165 17.43 7.54 6.73
N LEU A 166 18.59 8.12 7.04
CA LEU A 166 19.44 8.77 6.05
C LEU A 166 19.93 7.78 4.99
N LEU A 167 20.37 6.58 5.40
CA LEU A 167 20.82 5.55 4.47
C LEU A 167 19.71 5.14 3.51
N VAL A 168 18.50 4.88 4.02
CA VAL A 168 17.38 4.50 3.15
C VAL A 168 17.03 5.63 2.19
N VAL A 169 16.92 6.87 2.65
CA VAL A 169 16.61 8.02 1.78
C VAL A 169 17.67 8.19 0.69
N VAL A 170 18.95 8.11 1.03
CA VAL A 170 20.05 8.25 0.08
C VAL A 170 20.05 7.11 -0.93
N LEU A 171 19.93 5.86 -0.48
CA LEU A 171 19.92 4.69 -1.36
C LEU A 171 18.70 4.69 -2.29
N SER A 172 17.50 5.01 -1.78
CA SER A 172 16.29 5.18 -2.60
C SER A 172 16.45 6.28 -3.64
N THR A 173 17.05 7.41 -3.26
CA THR A 173 17.31 8.53 -4.18
C THR A 173 18.25 8.11 -5.31
N ILE A 174 19.35 7.43 -4.98
CA ILE A 174 20.33 6.96 -5.95
C ILE A 174 19.71 5.89 -6.86
N ALA A 175 18.98 4.93 -6.31
CA ALA A 175 18.31 3.89 -7.08
C ALA A 175 17.28 4.49 -8.05
N GLY A 176 16.47 5.44 -7.59
CA GLY A 176 15.53 6.18 -8.44
C GLY A 176 16.22 6.94 -9.56
N LEU A 177 17.34 7.62 -9.26
CA LEU A 177 18.13 8.33 -10.26
C LEU A 177 18.67 7.40 -11.34
N ILE A 178 19.26 6.27 -10.95
CA ILE A 178 19.79 5.27 -11.87
C ILE A 178 18.64 4.73 -12.72
N PHE A 179 17.56 4.28 -12.10
CA PHE A 179 16.43 3.70 -12.81
C PHE A 179 15.75 4.67 -13.77
N GLY A 180 15.57 5.94 -13.37
CA GLY A 180 14.97 6.94 -14.23
C GLY A 180 15.87 7.37 -15.40
N SER A 181 17.12 6.92 -15.43
CA SER A 181 18.07 7.16 -16.54
C SER A 181 18.17 6.00 -17.53
N LEU A 182 17.54 4.85 -17.22
CA LEU A 182 17.41 3.68 -18.08
C LEU A 182 16.15 3.78 -18.95
#